data_AF-A0A9E4KE72-F1
#
_entry.id   AF-A0A9E4KE72-F1
#
_cell.length_a   1.000
_cell.length_b   1.000
_cell.length_c   1.000
_cell.angle_alpha   90.00
_cell.angle_beta   90.00
_cell.angle_gamma   90.00
#
_symmetry.space_group_name_H-M   'P 1'
#
loop_
_entity.id
_entity.type
_entity.pdbx_description
1 polymer ?
#
loop_
_entity_poly.entity_id
_entity_poly.type
_entity_poly.pdbx_seq_one_letter_code
_entity_poly.pdbx_strand_id
1 'polypeptide(L)'
;MGSFSINCPLDGVPTVDWEFEAADFEVSDAPLLESASYDDQAPEPVLMSGFSFGGFHFDVANIRFAMNNEVVLRQSANASGGHVNAVVTGRAPSGSFDPEAVLIATNDAFKNWENGARLPLKVQVGHRAGNICTITAPKCQYADMGFADRDGLLTYDAPFRLARDSGDDEIAIVFT
;
A
#
# COMPACT_ATOMS: atom_id res chain seq x y z
N MET A 1 2.86 12.92 -12.84
CA MET A 1 2.05 12.60 -11.64
C MET A 1 1.76 11.11 -11.66
N GLY A 2 1.45 10.49 -10.54
CA GLY A 2 1.32 9.04 -10.53
C GLY A 2 0.59 8.48 -9.33
N SER A 3 0.43 7.18 -9.38
CA SER A 3 -0.06 6.35 -8.28
C SER A 3 0.98 5.29 -7.96
N PHE A 4 0.87 4.71 -6.77
CA PHE A 4 1.68 3.55 -6.40
C PHE A 4 0.83 2.53 -5.65
N SER A 5 1.28 1.28 -5.74
CA SER A 5 0.79 0.18 -4.93
C SER A 5 1.97 -0.56 -4.30
N ILE A 6 1.74 -1.10 -3.09
CA ILE A 6 2.71 -1.90 -2.37
C ILE A 6 2.10 -3.28 -2.19
N ASN A 7 2.85 -4.32 -2.54
CA ASN A 7 2.47 -5.70 -2.30
C ASN A 7 3.53 -6.35 -1.40
N CYS A 8 3.09 -6.82 -0.23
CA CYS A 8 3.93 -7.48 0.76
C CYS A 8 3.44 -8.93 0.94
N PRO A 9 3.87 -9.86 0.09
CA PRO A 9 3.64 -11.28 0.35
C PRO A 9 4.47 -11.75 1.55
N LEU A 10 3.97 -12.76 2.27
CA LEU A 10 4.70 -13.41 3.36
C LEU A 10 5.95 -14.11 2.83
N ASP A 11 5.77 -14.95 1.80
CA ASP A 11 6.83 -15.74 1.18
C ASP A 11 7.31 -15.12 -0.14
N GLY A 12 7.74 -13.86 -0.08
CA GLY A 12 8.29 -13.17 -1.25
C GLY A 12 8.88 -11.82 -0.90
N VAL A 13 9.54 -11.21 -1.88
CA VAL A 13 10.09 -9.86 -1.72
C VAL A 13 8.95 -8.85 -1.88
N PRO A 14 8.74 -7.93 -0.91
CA PRO A 14 7.81 -6.84 -1.05
C PRO A 14 8.18 -5.94 -2.22
N THR A 15 7.19 -5.59 -3.03
CA THR A 15 7.37 -4.75 -4.21
C THR A 15 6.57 -3.46 -4.07
N VAL A 16 7.08 -2.40 -4.70
CA VAL A 16 6.34 -1.16 -4.92
C VAL A 16 6.24 -0.97 -6.42
N ASP A 17 5.01 -0.94 -6.90
CA ASP A 17 4.69 -0.71 -8.30
C ASP A 17 4.30 0.76 -8.46
N TRP A 18 4.96 1.44 -9.40
CA TRP A 18 4.73 2.85 -9.69
C TRP A 18 4.14 3.02 -11.08
N GLU A 19 3.11 3.84 -11.17
CA GLU A 19 2.51 4.24 -12.44
C GLU A 19 2.58 5.76 -12.56
N PHE A 20 3.13 6.26 -13.66
CA PHE A 20 3.29 7.68 -13.92
C PHE A 20 2.65 8.09 -15.24
N GLU A 21 1.96 9.22 -15.20
CA GLU A 21 1.43 9.91 -16.36
C GLU A 21 1.97 11.36 -16.38
N ALA A 22 2.35 11.80 -17.57
CA ALA A 22 2.89 13.14 -17.81
C ALA A 22 2.42 13.68 -19.15
N ALA A 23 2.44 15.00 -19.29
CA ALA A 23 2.22 15.65 -20.58
C ALA A 23 3.42 15.38 -21.49
N ASP A 24 3.17 15.36 -22.80
CA ASP A 24 4.20 15.16 -23.81
C ASP A 24 5.30 16.22 -23.71
N PHE A 25 6.53 15.82 -24.00
CA PHE A 25 7.71 16.69 -23.96
C PHE A 25 8.53 16.50 -25.23
N GLU A 26 9.27 17.55 -25.61
CA GLU A 26 10.11 17.51 -26.81
C GLU A 26 11.21 16.45 -26.67
N VAL A 27 11.41 15.67 -27.73
CA VAL A 27 12.45 14.65 -27.78
C VAL A 27 13.82 15.33 -27.84
N SER A 28 14.68 15.05 -26.86
CA SER A 28 16.05 15.56 -26.81
C SER A 28 17.07 14.43 -26.68
N ASP A 29 18.24 14.60 -27.28
CA ASP A 29 19.40 13.71 -27.12
C ASP A 29 20.19 14.09 -25.86
N ALA A 30 19.57 13.88 -24.69
CA ALA A 30 20.16 14.12 -23.38
C ALA A 30 20.15 12.82 -22.57
N PRO A 31 21.18 12.55 -21.75
CA PRO A 31 21.16 11.42 -20.83
C PRO A 31 19.94 11.51 -19.89
N LEU A 32 19.14 10.43 -19.81
CA LEU A 32 17.98 10.39 -18.91
C LEU A 32 18.40 10.31 -17.43
N LEU A 33 19.54 9.67 -17.15
CA LEU A 33 20.12 9.54 -15.82
C LEU A 33 21.63 9.80 -15.93
N GLU A 34 22.17 10.65 -15.06
CA GLU A 34 23.60 10.83 -14.87
C GLU A 34 24.01 10.21 -13.53
N SER A 35 25.16 9.53 -13.49
CA SER A 35 25.78 9.03 -12.25
C SER A 35 24.98 7.99 -11.43
N ALA A 36 24.30 7.04 -12.08
CA ALA A 36 23.72 5.89 -11.36
C ALA A 36 24.83 5.00 -10.78
N SER A 37 24.88 4.86 -9.45
CA SER A 37 25.70 3.87 -8.75
C SER A 37 24.81 2.70 -8.31
N TYR A 38 25.25 1.48 -8.61
CA TYR A 38 24.61 0.28 -8.10
C TYR A 38 25.25 -0.08 -6.75
N ASP A 39 24.42 -0.49 -5.79
CA ASP A 39 24.90 -1.08 -4.56
C ASP A 39 25.48 -2.47 -4.86
N ASP A 40 26.65 -2.77 -4.30
CA ASP A 40 27.35 -4.05 -4.49
C ASP A 40 27.13 -5.02 -3.32
N GLN A 41 26.43 -4.59 -2.27
CA GLN A 41 26.12 -5.43 -1.12
C GLN A 41 24.99 -6.41 -1.46
N ALA A 42 25.18 -7.67 -1.09
CA ALA A 42 24.11 -8.66 -1.16
C ALA A 42 22.98 -8.24 -0.19
N PRO A 43 21.77 -7.94 -0.69
CA PRO A 43 20.68 -7.48 0.16
C PRO A 43 20.23 -8.60 1.09
N GLU A 44 19.98 -8.26 2.35
CA GLU A 44 19.38 -9.20 3.29
C GLU A 44 17.90 -9.46 2.94
N PRO A 45 17.34 -10.63 3.27
CA PRO A 45 15.94 -10.92 3.04
C PRO A 45 15.02 -9.91 3.74
N VAL A 46 14.22 -9.20 2.96
CA VAL A 46 13.22 -8.22 3.43
C VAL A 46 11.84 -8.84 3.39
N LEU A 47 11.60 -9.88 4.18
CA LEU A 47 10.29 -10.52 4.28
C LEU A 47 9.39 -9.79 5.28
N MET A 48 8.07 -9.96 5.16
CA MET A 48 7.16 -9.55 6.23
C MET A 48 7.56 -10.26 7.52
N SER A 49 7.78 -9.48 8.58
CA SER A 49 8.24 -9.96 9.89
C SER A 49 7.25 -9.68 11.01
N GLY A 50 6.26 -8.81 10.76
CA GLY A 50 5.22 -8.51 11.73
C GLY A 50 4.00 -7.88 11.08
N PHE A 51 2.83 -8.25 11.59
CA PHE A 51 1.54 -7.73 11.15
C PHE A 51 0.62 -7.53 12.35
N SER A 52 -0.06 -6.38 12.41
CA SER A 52 -1.19 -6.21 13.32
C SER A 52 -2.25 -5.28 12.76
N PHE A 53 -3.51 -5.60 13.03
CA PHE A 53 -4.68 -4.82 12.65
C PHE A 53 -5.61 -4.69 13.85
N GLY A 54 -5.93 -3.45 14.24
CA GLY A 54 -6.67 -3.19 15.48
C GLY A 54 -5.91 -3.61 16.75
N GLY A 55 -4.58 -3.79 16.65
CA GLY A 55 -3.75 -4.35 17.72
C GLY A 55 -3.76 -5.88 17.83
N PHE A 56 -4.53 -6.57 16.99
CA PHE A 56 -4.53 -8.04 16.91
C PHE A 56 -3.56 -8.52 15.82
N HIS A 57 -2.86 -9.62 16.10
CA HIS A 57 -1.87 -10.21 15.18
C HIS A 57 -2.52 -11.38 14.45
N PHE A 58 -3.02 -11.13 13.24
CA PHE A 58 -3.57 -12.18 12.38
C PHE A 58 -2.46 -12.90 11.62
N ASP A 59 -2.68 -14.18 11.35
CA ASP A 59 -1.87 -14.94 10.40
C ASP A 59 -2.31 -14.62 8.97
N VAL A 60 -1.49 -13.85 8.25
CA VAL A 60 -1.74 -13.35 6.89
C VAL A 60 -0.69 -13.89 5.92
N ALA A 61 -1.05 -14.18 4.67
CA ALA A 61 -0.08 -14.59 3.65
C ALA A 61 0.26 -13.43 2.70
N ASN A 62 -0.57 -12.41 2.62
CA ASN A 62 -0.32 -11.23 1.80
C ASN A 62 -1.04 -10.00 2.36
N ILE A 63 -0.37 -8.85 2.30
CA ILE A 63 -1.02 -7.55 2.39
C ILE A 63 -0.69 -6.66 1.20
N ARG A 64 -1.71 -5.97 0.71
CA ARG A 64 -1.60 -5.01 -0.38
C ARG A 64 -2.11 -3.64 0.03
N PHE A 65 -1.48 -2.62 -0.53
CA PHE A 65 -1.84 -1.22 -0.41
C PHE A 65 -1.87 -0.59 -1.79
N ALA A 66 -2.81 0.31 -2.01
CA ALA A 66 -2.87 1.11 -3.23
C ALA A 66 -3.36 2.51 -2.89
N MET A 67 -2.67 3.54 -3.36
CA MET A 67 -3.09 4.92 -3.14
C MET A 67 -4.30 5.32 -4.00
N ASN A 68 -4.48 4.64 -5.14
CA ASN A 68 -5.55 4.89 -6.12
C ASN A 68 -5.71 6.39 -6.41
N ASN A 69 -4.61 7.03 -6.83
CA ASN A 69 -4.66 8.43 -7.25
C ASN A 69 -5.29 8.51 -8.64
N GLU A 70 -6.29 9.37 -8.81
CA GLU A 70 -6.84 9.72 -10.12
C GLU A 70 -5.97 10.82 -10.73
N VAL A 71 -5.26 10.50 -11.81
CA VAL A 71 -4.42 11.43 -12.55
C VAL A 71 -5.16 11.86 -13.81
N VAL A 72 -5.20 13.17 -14.06
CA VAL A 72 -5.84 13.76 -15.24
C VAL A 72 -4.85 14.71 -15.92
N LEU A 73 -4.72 14.58 -17.23
CA LEU A 73 -4.00 15.55 -18.05
C LEU A 73 -4.86 16.77 -18.31
N ARG A 74 -4.40 17.94 -17.85
CA ARG A 74 -5.10 19.20 -18.10
C ARG A 74 -4.89 19.64 -19.54
N GLN A 75 -5.94 19.50 -20.34
CA GLN A 75 -5.94 19.94 -21.73
C GLN A 75 -5.86 21.46 -21.85
N SER A 76 -5.11 21.92 -22.85
CA SER A 76 -5.03 23.33 -23.23
C SER A 76 -4.71 23.44 -24.71
N ALA A 77 -5.57 24.16 -25.44
CA ALA A 77 -5.33 24.50 -26.84
C ALA A 77 -4.14 25.44 -27.04
N ASN A 78 -3.65 26.08 -25.97
CA ASN A 78 -2.52 27.00 -26.02
C ASN A 78 -1.17 26.30 -25.71
N ALA A 79 -1.20 25.04 -25.29
CA ALA A 79 0.01 24.26 -25.08
C ALA A 79 0.37 23.51 -26.37
N SER A 80 1.64 23.56 -26.78
CA SER A 80 2.12 22.90 -28.01
C SER A 80 1.86 21.39 -28.01
N GLY A 81 1.96 20.74 -26.85
CA GLY A 81 1.64 19.31 -26.65
C GLY A 81 0.17 19.01 -26.30
N GLY A 82 -0.74 20.00 -26.42
CA GLY A 82 -2.17 19.85 -26.14
C GLY A 82 -2.55 19.74 -24.66
N HIS A 83 -1.56 19.61 -23.76
CA HIS A 83 -1.74 19.47 -22.32
C HIS A 83 -0.75 20.36 -21.57
N VAL A 84 -1.19 20.99 -20.47
CA VAL A 84 -0.36 21.87 -19.63
C VAL A 84 0.45 21.04 -18.64
N ASN A 85 -0.23 20.13 -17.94
CA ASN A 85 0.36 19.30 -16.89
C ASN A 85 -0.57 18.14 -16.52
N ALA A 86 -0.01 17.11 -15.90
CA ALA A 86 -0.78 16.12 -15.16
C ALA A 86 -1.13 16.66 -13.76
N VAL A 87 -2.34 16.42 -13.29
CA VAL A 87 -2.80 16.79 -11.94
C VAL A 87 -3.51 15.62 -11.28
N VAL A 88 -3.36 15.47 -9.96
CA VAL A 88 -4.15 14.50 -9.19
C VAL A 88 -5.48 15.16 -8.79
N THR A 89 -6.60 14.59 -9.23
CA THR A 89 -7.96 15.13 -8.99
C THR A 89 -8.67 14.41 -7.84
N GLY A 90 -8.30 13.16 -7.60
CA GLY A 90 -8.88 12.32 -6.55
C GLY A 90 -7.83 11.40 -5.91
N ARG A 91 -8.09 11.01 -4.66
CA ARG A 91 -7.31 10.00 -3.93
C ARG A 91 -8.31 9.05 -3.27
N ALA A 92 -8.13 7.74 -3.44
CA ALA A 92 -8.94 6.74 -2.76
C ALA A 92 -8.09 5.62 -2.14
N PRO A 93 -7.23 5.93 -1.14
CA PRO A 93 -6.30 4.95 -0.60
C PRO A 93 -7.01 3.73 0.00
N SER A 94 -6.61 2.55 -0.44
CA SER A 94 -7.18 1.27 -0.01
C SER A 94 -6.10 0.22 0.22
N GLY A 95 -6.49 -0.89 0.82
CA GLY A 95 -5.67 -2.08 0.90
C GLY A 95 -6.51 -3.33 1.08
N SER A 96 -5.86 -4.48 1.11
CA SER A 96 -6.48 -5.76 1.39
C SER A 96 -5.49 -6.71 2.04
N PHE A 97 -5.99 -7.61 2.87
CA PHE A 97 -5.20 -8.70 3.46
C PHE A 97 -6.05 -9.95 3.60
N ASP A 98 -5.39 -11.10 3.75
CA ASP A 98 -6.01 -12.43 3.78
C ASP A 98 -5.79 -13.14 5.14
N PRO A 99 -6.43 -12.68 6.22
CA PRO A 99 -6.22 -13.26 7.53
C PRO A 99 -6.87 -14.64 7.63
N GLU A 100 -6.21 -15.56 8.34
CA GLU A 100 -6.85 -16.79 8.79
C GLU A 100 -8.03 -16.48 9.73
N ALA A 101 -9.13 -17.18 9.54
CA ALA A 101 -10.34 -16.96 10.32
C ALA A 101 -10.15 -17.44 11.76
N VAL A 102 -10.24 -16.51 12.70
CA VAL A 102 -10.25 -16.82 14.13
C VAL A 102 -11.68 -16.85 14.67
N LEU A 103 -11.86 -17.48 15.84
CA LEU A 103 -13.14 -17.48 16.54
C LEU A 103 -13.58 -16.04 16.84
N ILE A 104 -14.88 -15.78 16.75
CA ILE A 104 -15.50 -14.48 17.09
C ILE A 104 -15.15 -14.05 18.51
N ALA A 105 -15.03 -15.01 19.44
CA ALA A 105 -14.62 -14.75 20.83
C ALA A 105 -13.17 -14.26 20.97
N THR A 106 -12.30 -14.59 20.00
CA THR A 106 -10.90 -14.15 19.95
C THR A 106 -10.78 -12.80 19.27
N ASN A 107 -11.39 -12.64 18.10
CA ASN A 107 -11.49 -11.36 17.39
C ASN A 107 -12.78 -11.33 16.55
N ASP A 108 -13.61 -10.31 16.79
CA ASP A 108 -14.86 -10.11 16.07
C ASP A 108 -14.68 -9.14 14.90
N ALA A 109 -14.08 -9.63 13.82
CA ALA A 109 -13.82 -8.85 12.61
C ALA A 109 -15.11 -8.35 11.95
N PHE A 110 -16.18 -9.15 11.97
CA PHE A 110 -17.49 -8.79 11.42
C PHE A 110 -18.11 -7.62 12.18
N LYS A 111 -18.08 -7.64 13.52
CA LYS A 111 -18.55 -6.51 14.32
C LYS A 111 -17.73 -5.25 14.09
N ASN A 112 -16.42 -5.37 13.89
CA ASN A 112 -15.58 -4.23 13.54
C ASN A 112 -15.97 -3.63 12.17
N TRP A 113 -16.30 -4.49 11.20
CA TRP A 113 -16.81 -4.07 9.90
C TRP A 113 -18.19 -3.41 9.98
N GLU A 114 -19.16 -4.05 10.63
CA GLU A 114 -20.53 -3.52 10.79
C GLU A 114 -20.57 -2.17 11.50
N ASN A 115 -19.71 -1.96 12.50
CA ASN A 115 -19.63 -0.70 13.22
C ASN A 115 -18.79 0.36 12.51
N GLY A 116 -18.14 0.02 11.39
CA GLY A 116 -17.19 0.90 10.73
C GLY A 116 -16.05 1.34 11.65
N ALA A 117 -15.55 0.42 12.47
CA ALA A 117 -14.50 0.70 13.43
C ALA A 117 -13.23 1.21 12.72
N ARG A 118 -12.60 2.23 13.30
CA ARG A 118 -11.33 2.79 12.81
C ARG A 118 -10.20 2.16 13.60
N LEU A 119 -9.45 1.28 12.94
CA LEU A 119 -8.47 0.41 13.56
C LEU A 119 -7.06 0.76 13.06
N PRO A 120 -6.05 0.81 13.94
CA PRO A 120 -4.67 1.02 13.51
C PRO A 120 -4.14 -0.23 12.81
N LEU A 121 -3.33 -0.02 11.77
CA LEU A 121 -2.62 -1.06 11.05
C LEU A 121 -1.11 -0.83 11.19
N LYS A 122 -0.38 -1.92 11.40
CA LYS A 122 1.08 -1.95 11.37
C LYS A 122 1.55 -3.16 10.57
N VAL A 123 2.43 -2.92 9.62
CA VAL A 123 3.20 -3.95 8.90
C VAL A 123 4.67 -3.66 9.10
N GLN A 124 5.43 -4.68 9.44
CA GLN A 124 6.87 -4.61 9.51
C GLN A 124 7.46 -5.56 8.47
N VAL A 125 8.40 -5.03 7.70
CA VAL A 125 9.21 -5.75 6.72
C VAL A 125 10.65 -5.69 7.20
N GLY A 126 11.32 -6.84 7.23
CA GLY A 126 12.67 -6.95 7.78
C GLY A 126 12.70 -6.94 9.31
N HIS A 127 13.84 -7.35 9.87
CA HIS A 127 14.01 -7.53 11.32
C HIS A 127 15.37 -7.06 11.86
N ARG A 128 16.32 -6.76 10.98
CA ARG A 128 17.66 -6.30 11.36
C ARG A 128 17.71 -4.78 11.31
N ALA A 129 18.22 -4.16 12.37
CA ALA A 129 18.41 -2.71 12.43
C ALA A 129 19.20 -2.20 11.21
N GLY A 130 18.76 -1.07 10.64
CA GLY A 130 19.26 -0.53 9.37
C GLY A 130 18.57 -1.11 8.13
N ASN A 131 17.72 -2.12 8.28
CA ASN A 131 16.99 -2.78 7.20
C ASN A 131 15.56 -3.17 7.63
N ILE A 132 14.90 -2.31 8.41
CA ILE A 132 13.49 -2.45 8.77
C ILE A 132 12.69 -1.39 8.03
N CYS A 133 11.64 -1.80 7.35
CA CYS A 133 10.61 -0.91 6.82
C CYS A 133 9.32 -1.15 7.60
N THR A 134 8.82 -0.12 8.28
CA THR A 134 7.54 -0.17 8.98
C THR A 134 6.52 0.68 8.24
N ILE A 135 5.43 0.04 7.83
CA ILE A 135 4.26 0.68 7.23
C ILE A 135 3.19 0.77 8.31
N THR A 136 2.67 1.97 8.55
CA THR A 136 1.59 2.19 9.51
C THR A 136 0.46 2.99 8.90
N ALA A 137 -0.75 2.71 9.35
CA ALA A 137 -1.92 3.53 9.04
C ALA A 137 -2.76 3.69 10.32
N PRO A 138 -3.08 4.91 10.74
CA PRO A 138 -3.69 5.15 12.05
C PRO A 138 -5.17 4.74 12.09
N LYS A 139 -5.89 4.87 10.97
CA LYS A 139 -7.34 4.66 10.90
C LYS A 139 -7.73 3.87 9.64
N CYS A 140 -7.63 2.55 9.71
CA CYS A 140 -8.17 1.65 8.69
C CYS A 140 -9.61 1.27 9.02
N GLN A 141 -10.46 1.14 8.01
CA GLN A 141 -11.82 0.64 8.15
C GLN A 141 -12.05 -0.49 7.15
N TYR A 142 -12.59 -1.62 7.59
CA TYR A 142 -13.00 -2.69 6.69
C TYR A 142 -14.04 -2.17 5.68
N ALA A 143 -13.82 -2.47 4.41
CA ALA A 143 -14.74 -2.14 3.32
C ALA A 143 -15.75 -3.27 3.10
N ASP A 144 -15.27 -4.51 3.19
CA ASP A 144 -16.04 -5.74 3.05
C ASP A 144 -15.38 -6.85 3.89
N MET A 145 -16.10 -7.95 4.09
CA MET A 145 -15.62 -9.15 4.76
C MET A 145 -16.13 -10.39 4.04
N GLY A 146 -15.32 -10.91 3.11
CA GLY A 146 -15.61 -12.14 2.38
C GLY A 146 -15.02 -13.37 3.07
N PHE A 147 -15.63 -14.54 2.85
CA PHE A 147 -15.01 -15.82 3.19
C PHE A 147 -14.16 -16.31 2.01
N ALA A 148 -13.00 -16.87 2.33
CA ALA A 148 -12.08 -17.47 1.37
C ALA A 148 -11.52 -18.80 1.91
N ASP A 149 -10.79 -19.51 1.07
CA ASP A 149 -10.10 -20.75 1.42
C ASP A 149 -8.63 -20.62 1.03
N ARG A 150 -7.74 -21.01 1.95
CA ARG A 150 -6.30 -21.16 1.70
C ARG A 150 -5.87 -22.53 2.18
N ASP A 151 -5.68 -23.45 1.23
CA ASP A 151 -5.26 -24.83 1.48
C ASP A 151 -6.17 -25.59 2.47
N GLY A 152 -7.49 -25.36 2.39
CA GLY A 152 -8.47 -25.99 3.28
C GLY A 152 -8.62 -25.32 4.64
N LEU A 153 -7.89 -24.22 4.89
CA LEU A 153 -8.12 -23.34 6.04
C LEU A 153 -9.07 -22.22 5.64
N LEU A 154 -10.02 -21.94 6.52
CA LEU A 154 -10.93 -20.82 6.36
C LEU A 154 -10.16 -19.51 6.55
N THR A 155 -10.17 -18.67 5.53
CA THR A 155 -9.60 -17.32 5.58
C THR A 155 -10.69 -16.29 5.32
N TYR A 156 -10.38 -15.02 5.60
CA TYR A 156 -11.18 -13.91 5.12
C TYR A 156 -10.49 -13.22 3.95
N ASP A 157 -11.28 -12.66 3.05
CA ASP A 157 -10.81 -11.59 2.16
C ASP A 157 -11.26 -10.26 2.77
N ALA A 158 -10.31 -9.50 3.30
CA ALA A 158 -10.56 -8.32 4.10
C ALA A 158 -10.04 -7.05 3.41
N PRO A 159 -10.76 -6.50 2.42
CA PRO A 159 -10.46 -5.19 1.88
C PRO A 159 -10.74 -4.11 2.92
N PHE A 160 -9.88 -3.09 2.97
CA PHE A 160 -10.00 -1.96 3.88
C PHE A 160 -9.70 -0.63 3.18
N ARG A 161 -10.22 0.45 3.75
CA ARG A 161 -9.93 1.83 3.37
C ARG A 161 -8.99 2.45 4.38
N LEU A 162 -8.05 3.26 3.88
CA LEU A 162 -7.14 4.04 4.72
C LEU A 162 -7.74 5.43 4.90
N ALA A 163 -8.09 5.79 6.13
CA ALA A 163 -8.69 7.09 6.46
C ALA A 163 -7.69 8.00 7.16
N ARG A 164 -7.90 9.31 6.98
CA ARG A 164 -7.16 10.37 7.67
C ARG A 164 -7.52 10.44 9.15
N ASP A 165 -6.56 10.79 9.98
CA ASP A 165 -6.74 11.16 11.38
C ASP A 165 -6.74 12.68 11.56
N SER A 166 -5.60 13.31 11.32
CA SER A 166 -5.35 14.73 11.63
C SER A 166 -4.87 15.57 10.43
N GLY A 167 -4.59 14.91 9.29
CA GLY A 167 -4.09 15.53 8.06
C GLY A 167 -3.95 14.47 6.98
N ASP A 168 -3.01 14.64 6.05
CA ASP A 168 -2.68 13.63 5.05
C ASP A 168 -1.78 12.54 5.66
N ASP A 169 -2.33 11.80 6.61
CA ASP A 169 -1.67 10.80 7.44
C ASP A 169 -2.26 9.39 7.24
N GLU A 170 -2.81 9.12 6.05
CA GLU A 170 -3.45 7.82 5.77
C GLU A 170 -2.47 6.64 5.79
N ILE A 171 -1.20 6.90 5.47
CA ILE A 171 -0.11 5.92 5.48
C ILE A 171 1.21 6.59 5.86
N ALA A 172 2.02 5.93 6.67
CA ALA A 172 3.38 6.34 6.99
C ALA A 172 4.33 5.16 6.79
N ILE A 173 5.45 5.42 6.10
CA ILE A 173 6.50 4.45 5.83
C ILE A 173 7.77 4.96 6.50
N VAL A 174 8.33 4.16 7.41
CA VAL A 174 9.50 4.52 8.20
C VAL A 174 10.57 3.46 8.03
N PHE A 175 11.79 3.88 7.69
CA PHE A 175 12.97 3.03 7.60
C PHE A 175 13.84 3.19 8.84
N THR A 176 14.27 2.08 9.45
CA THR A 176 15.10 2.06 10.67
C THR A 176 16.14 0.96 10.65
#